data_AF-A0A7V4E7U5-F1
#
_entry.id   AF-A0A7V4E7U5-F1
#
_cell.length_a   1.000
_cell.length_b   1.000
_cell.length_c   1.000
_cell.angle_alpha   90.00
_cell.angle_beta   90.00
_cell.angle_gamma   90.00
#
_symmetry.space_group_name_H-M   'P 1'
#
loop_
_entity.id
_entity.type
_entity.pdbx_description
1 polymer ?
#
loop_
_entity_poly.entity_id
_entity_poly.type
_entity_poly.pdbx_seq_one_letter_code
_entity_poly.pdbx_strand_id
1 'polypeptide(L)'
;GLLPLFVLAERQDIGGLSYPFYPRPLPSGQGPTIFIYDGYPGGVGYVRQAARRFPEWVRSALELLKGCPCEEGCPRCVLSPKCGNGNQYLDKGAALILAANLTLSLPQRTLH
;
A
#
# COMPACT_ATOMS: atom_id res chain seq x y z
N GLY A 1 6.58 4.12 1.28
CA GLY A 1 5.56 3.69 0.30
C GLY A 1 5.46 4.69 -0.83
N LEU A 2 4.91 4.28 -1.98
CA LEU A 2 4.85 5.11 -3.19
C LEU A 2 3.65 6.07 -3.25
N LEU A 3 2.60 5.85 -2.43
CA LEU A 3 1.35 6.63 -2.51
C LEU A 3 1.54 8.15 -2.58
N PRO A 4 2.43 8.79 -1.78
CA PRO A 4 2.60 10.24 -1.82
C PRO A 4 2.96 10.78 -3.22
N LEU A 5 3.64 9.99 -4.07
CA LEU A 5 3.96 10.35 -5.45
C LEU A 5 2.72 10.46 -6.36
N PHE A 6 1.64 9.74 -6.02
CA PHE A 6 0.41 9.71 -6.82
C PHE A 6 -0.54 10.86 -6.49
N VAL A 7 -0.36 11.49 -5.33
CA VAL A 7 -1.29 12.49 -4.78
C VAL A 7 -0.59 13.80 -4.41
N LEU A 8 0.71 13.93 -4.73
CA LEU A 8 1.55 15.11 -4.45
C LEU A 8 1.51 15.53 -2.99
N ALA A 9 1.58 14.54 -2.09
CA ALA A 9 1.58 14.75 -0.65
C ALA A 9 2.97 14.50 -0.05
N GLU A 10 3.16 14.95 1.18
CA GLU A 10 4.32 14.52 1.95
C GLU A 10 4.14 13.11 2.52
N ARG A 11 5.25 12.45 2.83
CA ARG A 11 5.21 11.11 3.45
C ARG A 11 4.52 11.09 4.82
N GLN A 12 4.34 12.24 5.45
CA GLN A 12 3.68 12.39 6.76
C GLN A 12 2.19 12.65 6.68
N ASP A 13 1.69 12.99 5.50
CA ASP A 13 0.29 13.35 5.31
C ASP A 13 -0.61 12.12 5.13
N ILE A 14 -0.02 10.93 4.99
CA ILE A 14 -0.74 9.67 4.79
C ILE A 14 -0.29 8.66 5.85
N GLY A 15 -1.27 8.12 6.55
CA GLY A 15 -1.11 6.98 7.45
C GLY A 15 -1.58 5.67 6.81
N GLY A 16 -1.16 4.57 7.41
CA GLY A 16 -1.61 3.25 7.00
C GLY A 16 -1.46 2.25 8.14
N LEU A 17 -2.36 1.28 8.18
CA LEU A 17 -2.37 0.24 9.19
C LEU A 17 -2.91 -1.06 8.60
N SER A 18 -2.30 -2.18 8.96
CA SER A 18 -2.69 -3.51 8.46
C SER A 18 -3.16 -4.39 9.61
N TYR A 19 -4.28 -5.07 9.42
CA TYR A 19 -4.80 -6.08 10.35
C TYR A 19 -4.89 -7.43 9.62
N PRO A 20 -4.30 -8.51 10.16
CA PRO A 20 -4.56 -9.86 9.64
C PRO A 20 -6.01 -10.28 9.91
N PHE A 21 -6.59 -9.80 11.02
CA PHE A 21 -7.98 -9.96 11.38
C PHE A 21 -8.44 -8.70 12.13
N TYR A 22 -9.39 -7.96 11.54
CA TYR A 22 -9.95 -6.76 12.17
C TYR A 22 -11.14 -7.15 13.06
N PRO A 23 -11.18 -6.74 14.35
CA PRO A 23 -12.15 -7.25 15.32
C PRO A 23 -13.57 -6.70 15.15
N ARG A 24 -13.81 -5.81 14.19
CA ARG A 24 -15.10 -5.17 13.96
C ARG A 24 -15.63 -5.53 12.57
N PRO A 25 -16.95 -5.60 12.38
CA PRO A 25 -17.53 -5.80 11.06
C PRO A 25 -17.07 -4.73 10.08
N LEU A 26 -16.72 -5.14 8.85
CA LEU A 26 -16.38 -4.25 7.75
C LEU A 26 -17.33 -4.48 6.58
N PRO A 27 -17.62 -3.44 5.76
CA PRO A 27 -18.37 -3.60 4.52
C PRO A 27 -17.72 -4.59 3.54
N SER A 28 -16.39 -4.74 3.59
CA SER A 28 -15.62 -5.68 2.79
C SER A 28 -15.72 -7.13 3.28
N GLY A 29 -16.44 -7.41 4.36
CA GLY A 29 -16.49 -8.72 5.00
C GLY A 29 -15.31 -8.95 5.95
N GLN A 30 -15.11 -10.22 6.33
CA GLN A 30 -14.01 -10.63 7.20
C GLN A 30 -12.76 -10.98 6.39
N GLY A 31 -11.58 -10.63 6.90
CA GLY A 31 -10.29 -11.00 6.31
C GLY A 31 -9.17 -10.01 6.62
N PRO A 32 -7.96 -10.27 6.10
CA PRO A 32 -6.84 -9.34 6.19
C PRO A 32 -7.20 -8.00 5.52
N THR A 33 -6.99 -6.91 6.24
CA THR A 33 -7.42 -5.57 5.81
C THR A 33 -6.29 -4.57 5.95
N ILE A 34 -6.08 -3.77 4.91
CA ILE A 34 -5.16 -2.62 4.93
C ILE A 34 -6.00 -1.35 4.91
N PHE A 35 -5.85 -0.54 5.95
CA PHE A 35 -6.41 0.79 6.05
C PHE A 35 -5.38 1.82 5.58
N ILE A 36 -5.86 2.81 4.84
CA ILE A 36 -5.08 3.95 4.38
C ILE A 36 -5.94 5.18 4.67
N TYR A 37 -5.35 6.20 5.29
CA TYR A 37 -6.09 7.39 5.72
C TYR A 37 -5.24 8.65 5.59
N ASP A 38 -5.91 9.79 5.43
CA ASP A 38 -5.27 11.09 5.53
C ASP A 38 -4.81 11.32 6.97
N GLY A 39 -3.57 11.76 7.16
CA GLY A 39 -3.01 12.10 8.47
C GLY A 39 -3.58 13.39 9.05
N TYR A 40 -4.18 14.23 8.21
CA TYR A 40 -4.83 15.47 8.66
C TYR A 40 -6.22 15.18 9.27
N PRO A 41 -6.53 15.69 10.49
CA PRO A 41 -7.85 15.52 11.09
C PRO A 41 -8.98 16.06 10.21
N GLY A 42 -10.01 15.25 9.97
CA GLY A 42 -11.11 15.58 9.06
C GLY A 42 -10.85 15.26 7.58
N GLY A 43 -9.60 14.97 7.20
CA GLY A 43 -9.19 14.60 5.86
C GLY A 43 -9.14 15.78 4.88
N VAL A 44 -8.19 15.71 3.95
CA VAL A 44 -7.94 16.74 2.91
C VAL A 44 -8.08 16.18 1.49
N GLY A 45 -8.34 14.88 1.35
CA GLY A 45 -8.67 14.22 0.09
C GLY A 45 -7.54 13.41 -0.54
N TYR A 46 -6.40 13.21 0.13
CA TYR A 46 -5.29 12.43 -0.43
C TYR A 46 -5.71 10.99 -0.73
N VAL A 47 -6.30 10.29 0.23
CA VAL A 47 -6.75 8.91 0.04
C VAL A 47 -7.88 8.80 -0.97
N ARG A 48 -8.76 9.82 -1.05
CA ARG A 48 -9.81 9.87 -2.08
C ARG A 48 -9.20 9.89 -3.48
N GLN A 49 -8.14 10.67 -3.69
CA GLN A 49 -7.43 10.72 -4.96
C GLN A 49 -6.61 9.44 -5.20
N ALA A 50 -5.98 8.90 -4.15
CA ALA A 50 -5.23 7.65 -4.23
C ALA A 50 -6.14 6.48 -4.65
N ALA A 51 -7.39 6.42 -4.16
CA ALA A 51 -8.35 5.39 -4.55
C ALA A 51 -8.63 5.39 -6.06
N ARG A 52 -8.74 6.57 -6.68
CA ARG A 52 -8.92 6.69 -8.14
C ARG A 52 -7.71 6.21 -8.93
N ARG A 53 -6.51 6.36 -8.35
CA ARG A 53 -5.23 5.95 -8.95
C ARG A 53 -4.72 4.62 -8.43
N PHE A 54 -5.54 3.88 -7.66
CA PHE A 54 -5.14 2.64 -7.01
C PHE A 54 -4.55 1.62 -7.99
N PRO A 55 -5.12 1.42 -9.20
CA PRO A 55 -4.54 0.47 -10.15
C PRO A 55 -3.12 0.83 -10.61
N GLU A 56 -2.83 2.11 -10.84
CA GLU A 56 -1.48 2.57 -11.21
C GLU A 56 -0.51 2.44 -10.04
N TRP A 57 -0.98 2.77 -8.84
CA TRP A 57 -0.18 2.72 -7.63
C TRP A 57 0.26 1.30 -7.27
N VAL A 58 -0.66 0.32 -7.30
CA VAL A 58 -0.34 -1.08 -7.01
C VAL A 58 0.62 -1.67 -8.04
N ARG A 59 0.41 -1.38 -9.33
CA ARG A 59 1.35 -1.79 -10.40
C ARG A 59 2.75 -1.23 -10.15
N SER A 60 2.85 0.05 -9.79
CA SER A 60 4.14 0.68 -9.49
C SER A 60 4.79 0.09 -8.23
N ALA A 61 4.00 -0.33 -7.24
CA ALA A 61 4.52 -1.05 -6.07
C ALA A 61 5.07 -2.42 -6.45
N LEU A 62 4.38 -3.16 -7.32
CA LEU A 62 4.87 -4.44 -7.85
C LEU A 62 6.20 -4.27 -8.60
N GLU A 63 6.30 -3.26 -9.47
CA GLU A 63 7.54 -3.00 -10.22
C GLU A 63 8.69 -2.54 -9.30
N LEU A 64 8.42 -1.74 -8.27
CA LEU A 64 9.42 -1.40 -7.25
C LEU A 64 9.94 -2.66 -6.53
N LEU A 65 9.05 -3.58 -6.18
CA LEU A 65 9.42 -4.82 -5.49
C LEU A 65 10.28 -5.71 -6.39
N LYS A 66 9.89 -5.90 -7.66
CA LYS A 66 10.66 -6.69 -8.64
C LYS A 66 12.02 -6.08 -8.95
N GLY A 67 12.08 -4.76 -9.14
CA GLY A 67 13.31 -4.05 -9.51
C GLY A 67 14.29 -3.83 -8.35
N CYS A 68 13.89 -4.10 -7.11
CA CYS A 68 14.78 -3.97 -5.97
C CYS A 68 15.73 -5.17 -5.88
N PRO A 69 17.07 -4.98 -5.79
CA PRO A 69 18.03 -6.08 -5.82
C PRO A 69 18.18 -6.83 -4.47
N CYS A 70 17.50 -6.40 -3.39
CA CYS A 70 17.58 -7.08 -2.10
C CYS A 70 16.81 -8.40 -2.07
N GLU A 71 17.18 -9.34 -1.21
CA GLU A 71 16.50 -10.63 -1.08
C GLU A 71 15.32 -10.55 -0.10
N GLU A 72 15.59 -10.21 1.17
CA GLU A 72 14.60 -10.32 2.26
C GLU A 72 13.70 -9.07 2.39
N GLY A 73 14.25 -7.89 2.07
CA GLY A 73 13.56 -6.61 2.21
C GLY A 73 14.51 -5.52 2.70
N CYS A 74 14.34 -4.29 2.23
CA CYS A 74 15.19 -3.16 2.64
C CYS A 74 14.39 -1.83 2.66
N PRO A 75 14.98 -0.73 3.17
CA PRO A 75 14.32 0.58 3.22
C PRO A 75 13.92 1.16 1.85
N ARG A 76 14.41 0.58 0.75
CA ARG A 76 14.06 0.99 -0.62
C ARG A 76 12.76 0.37 -1.12
N CYS A 77 12.31 -0.75 -0.54
CA CYS A 77 11.16 -1.51 -1.06
C CYS A 77 10.05 -1.71 -0.02
N VAL A 78 10.31 -2.46 1.06
CA VAL A 78 9.28 -2.85 2.04
C VAL A 78 9.42 -2.17 3.39
N LEU A 79 10.65 -1.88 3.84
CA LEU A 79 10.86 -1.34 5.19
C LEU A 79 10.49 0.15 5.25
N SER A 80 9.95 0.57 6.39
CA SER A 80 9.54 1.95 6.63
C SER A 80 10.15 2.48 7.92
N PRO A 81 10.71 3.71 7.94
CA PRO A 81 11.14 4.35 9.18
C PRO A 81 9.95 4.69 10.10
N LYS A 82 8.72 4.61 9.60
CA LYS A 82 7.47 4.84 10.34
C LYS A 82 6.77 3.56 10.78
N CYS A 83 7.42 2.40 10.66
CA CYS A 83 6.82 1.14 11.08
C CYS A 83 6.73 1.07 12.61
N GLY A 84 5.52 1.13 13.15
CA GLY A 84 5.28 1.06 14.61
C GLY A 84 5.72 -0.27 15.25
N ASN A 85 5.87 -1.34 14.45
CA ASN A 85 6.32 -2.66 14.89
C ASN A 85 7.81 -2.91 14.55
N GLY A 86 8.62 -1.88 14.31
CA GLY A 86 10.05 -2.04 14.09
C GLY A 86 10.44 -2.85 12.85
N ASN A 87 9.55 -2.93 11.85
CA ASN A 87 9.71 -3.71 10.62
C ASN A 87 9.79 -5.25 10.80
N GLN A 88 9.50 -5.79 12.00
CA GLN A 88 9.69 -7.21 12.32
C GLN A 88 8.81 -8.20 11.53
N TYR A 89 7.79 -7.72 10.83
CA TYR A 89 6.84 -8.55 10.07
C TYR A 89 6.83 -8.25 8.57
N LEU A 90 7.84 -7.53 8.07
CA LEU A 90 7.90 -7.12 6.66
C LEU A 90 8.78 -8.08 5.88
N ASP A 91 8.21 -8.66 4.81
CA ASP A 91 8.86 -9.67 3.97
C ASP A 91 8.66 -9.32 2.49
N LYS A 92 9.74 -9.32 1.70
CA LYS A 92 9.69 -8.98 0.27
C LYS A 92 8.92 -10.03 -0.55
N GLY A 93 9.10 -11.32 -0.26
CA GLY A 93 8.46 -12.41 -0.99
C GLY A 93 6.93 -12.38 -0.84
N ALA A 94 6.45 -12.25 0.39
CA ALA A 94 5.04 -12.08 0.71
C ALA A 94 4.47 -10.80 0.08
N ALA A 95 5.21 -9.69 0.12
CA ALA A 95 4.81 -8.44 -0.53
C ALA A 95 4.68 -8.60 -2.06
N LEU A 96 5.59 -9.34 -2.70
CA LEU A 96 5.52 -9.65 -4.13
C LEU A 96 4.27 -10.48 -4.47
N ILE A 97 4.00 -11.54 -3.70
CA ILE A 97 2.81 -12.37 -3.89
C ILE A 97 1.55 -11.52 -3.76
N LEU A 98 1.45 -10.70 -2.71
CA LEU A 98 0.30 -9.84 -2.49
C LEU A 98 0.13 -8.82 -3.62
N ALA A 99 1.18 -8.10 -3.99
CA ALA A 99 1.12 -7.08 -5.04
C ALA A 99 0.79 -7.68 -6.42
N ALA A 100 1.31 -8.87 -6.73
CA ALA A 100 1.00 -9.58 -7.97
C ALA A 100 -0.49 -9.99 -8.02
N ASN A 101 -1.01 -10.61 -6.95
CA ASN A 101 -2.42 -11.01 -6.89
C ASN A 101 -3.39 -9.83 -6.92
N LEU A 102 -3.06 -8.74 -6.21
CA LEU A 102 -3.82 -7.50 -6.30
C LEU A 102 -3.81 -6.97 -7.73
N THR A 103 -2.66 -6.97 -8.40
CA THR A 103 -2.54 -6.48 -9.79
C THR A 103 -3.38 -7.30 -10.77
N LEU A 104 -3.41 -8.63 -10.61
CA LEU A 104 -4.22 -9.53 -11.44
C LEU A 104 -5.72 -9.31 -11.25
N SER A 105 -6.14 -8.87 -10.06
CA SER A 105 -7.54 -8.59 -9.73
C SER A 105 -8.02 -7.21 -10.23
N LEU A 106 -7.12 -6.37 -10.76
CA LEU A 106 -7.47 -5.04 -11.24
C LEU A 106 -8.05 -5.09 -12.67
N PRO A 107 -8.95 -4.15 -13.01
CA PRO A 107 -9.38 -3.98 -14.40
C PRO A 107 -8.19 -3.68 -15.31
N GLN A 108 -8.18 -4.28 -16.49
CA GLN A 108 -7.15 -4.03 -17.50
C GLN A 108 -7.22 -2.58 -17.97
N ARG A 109 -6.06 -1.98 -18.27
CA ARG A 109 -6.02 -0.64 -18.87
C ARG A 109 -6.72 -0.72 -20.24
N THR A 110 -7.86 -0.07 -20.38
CA THR A 110 -8.34 0.34 -21.70
C THR A 110 -7.35 1.36 -22.24
N LEU A 111 -6.55 0.96 -23.22
CA LEU A 111 -5.79 1.91 -24.03
C LEU A 111 -6.83 2.73 -24.81
N HIS A 112 -6.89 4.03 -24.54
CA HIS A 112 -7.56 5.00 -25.40
C HIS A 112 -6.52 5.64 -26.31
#